data_AF-A0A9W6MSF1-F1
#
_entry.id   AF-A0A9W6MSF1-F1
#
_cell.length_a   1.000
_cell.length_b   1.000
_cell.length_c   1.000
_cell.angle_alpha   90.00
_cell.angle_beta   90.00
_cell.angle_gamma   90.00
#
_symmetry.space_group_name_H-M   'P 1'
#
loop_
_entity.id
_entity.type
_entity.pdbx_description
1 polymer ?
#
loop_
_entity_poly.entity_id
_entity_poly.type
_entity_poly.pdbx_seq_one_letter_code
_entity_poly.pdbx_strand_id
1 'polypeptide(L)'
;MPFARIDLIQGKTPEYRAAVADIVYRGVIDILKAPDGDRFVVVGEHTAENLIYDFKFFGFSRSPDCMLIQVTSTVGNERETKFAF
;
A
#
# COMPACT_ATOMS: atom_id res chain seq x y z
N MET A 1 12.68 6.18 7.75
CA MET A 1 11.69 7.02 7.06
C MET A 1 11.12 6.34 5.81
N PRO A 2 10.35 5.23 5.95
CA PRO A 2 9.61 4.68 4.83
C PRO A 2 8.46 5.60 4.40
N PHE A 3 8.25 5.74 3.10
CA PHE A 3 7.11 6.42 2.50
C PHE A 3 6.21 5.41 1.81
N ALA A 4 4.94 5.36 2.19
CA ALA A 4 3.95 4.48 1.58
C ALA A 4 2.96 5.29 0.72
N ARG A 5 2.82 4.89 -0.54
CA ARG A 5 1.79 5.34 -1.46
C ARG A 5 0.81 4.21 -1.71
N ILE A 6 -0.47 4.49 -1.50
CA ILE A 6 -1.55 3.53 -1.64
C ILE A 6 -2.50 4.08 -2.70
N ASP A 7 -2.55 3.46 -3.86
CA ASP A 7 -3.40 3.87 -4.97
C ASP A 7 -4.58 2.88 -5.11
N LEU A 8 -5.81 3.40 -5.06
CA LEU A 8 -7.05 2.61 -5.07
C LEU A 8 -8.18 3.27 -5.86
N ILE A 9 -9.24 2.52 -6.17
CA ILE A 9 -10.42 3.05 -6.88
C ILE A 9 -11.20 4.04 -6.03
N GLN A 10 -11.65 5.15 -6.64
CA GLN A 10 -12.46 6.16 -5.97
C GLN A 10 -13.78 5.62 -5.40
N GLY A 11 -14.31 6.29 -4.37
CA GLY A 11 -15.64 6.02 -3.82
C GLY A 11 -15.64 5.19 -2.53
N LYS A 12 -14.46 4.87 -1.99
CA LYS A 12 -14.34 4.31 -0.63
C LYS A 12 -14.53 5.41 0.41
N THR A 13 -15.09 5.08 1.57
CA THR A 13 -15.31 6.07 2.62
C THR A 13 -13.98 6.57 3.21
N PRO A 14 -13.95 7.77 3.82
CA PRO A 14 -12.77 8.25 4.53
C PRO A 14 -12.25 7.26 5.59
N GLU A 15 -13.15 6.59 6.32
CA GLU A 15 -12.83 5.62 7.38
C GLU A 15 -12.14 4.38 6.79
N TYR A 16 -12.61 3.92 5.62
CA TYR A 16 -11.98 2.81 4.91
C TYR A 16 -10.55 3.18 4.48
N ARG A 17 -10.36 4.37 3.90
CA ARG A 17 -9.03 4.85 3.48
C ARG A 17 -8.09 5.03 4.67
N ALA A 18 -8.59 5.54 5.80
CA ALA A 18 -7.84 5.67 7.03
C ALA A 18 -7.42 4.28 7.58
N ALA A 19 -8.34 3.32 7.60
CA ALA A 19 -8.03 1.96 8.05
C ALA A 19 -6.95 1.28 7.20
N VAL A 20 -7.01 1.43 5.87
CA VAL A 20 -5.97 0.91 4.96
C VAL A 20 -4.61 1.56 5.26
N ALA A 21 -4.57 2.89 5.44
CA ALA A 21 -3.34 3.59 5.80
C ALA A 21 -2.79 3.14 7.17
N ASP A 22 -3.66 2.89 8.16
CA ASP A 22 -3.28 2.37 9.47
C ASP A 22 -2.68 0.96 9.38
N ILE A 23 -3.25 0.08 8.55
CA ILE A 23 -2.75 -1.28 8.35
C ILE A 23 -1.33 -1.24 7.74
N VAL A 24 -1.13 -0.44 6.69
CA VAL A 24 0.20 -0.30 6.06
C VAL A 24 1.21 0.31 7.03
N TYR A 25 0.80 1.31 7.81
CA TYR A 25 1.65 1.90 8.86
C TYR A 25 2.07 0.87 9.91
N ARG A 26 1.16 -0.01 10.35
CA ARG A 26 1.54 -1.10 11.27
C ARG A 26 2.61 -2.01 10.67
N GLY A 27 2.50 -2.39 9.40
CA GLY A 27 3.57 -3.12 8.71
C GLY A 27 4.91 -2.38 8.71
N VAL A 28 4.89 -1.05 8.56
CA VAL A 28 6.09 -0.21 8.60
C VAL A 28 6.79 -0.27 9.97
N ILE A 29 6.02 -0.26 11.07
CA ILE A 29 6.57 -0.38 12.42
C ILE A 29 6.95 -1.82 12.74
N ASP A 30 6.03 -2.76 12.56
CA ASP A 30 6.15 -4.13 13.04
C ASP A 30 7.16 -4.95 12.23
N ILE A 31 7.29 -4.67 10.92
CA ILE A 31 8.09 -5.48 10.00
C ILE A 31 9.33 -4.71 9.56
N LEU A 32 9.16 -3.46 9.10
CA LEU A 32 10.30 -2.65 8.65
C LEU A 32 11.08 -2.02 9.82
N LYS A 33 10.60 -2.18 11.05
CA LYS A 33 11.24 -1.71 12.30
C LYS A 33 11.54 -0.21 12.28
N ALA A 34 10.72 0.57 11.58
CA ALA A 34 10.79 2.02 11.65
C ALA A 34 10.36 2.50 13.06
N PRO A 35 10.85 3.67 13.53
CA PRO A 35 10.42 4.23 14.81
C PRO A 35 8.93 4.53 14.82
N ASP A 36 8.28 4.40 15.98
CA ASP A 36 6.91 4.87 16.15
C ASP A 36 6.83 6.38 15.86
N GLY A 37 5.79 6.78 15.13
CA GLY A 37 5.61 8.13 14.59
C GLY A 37 6.23 8.36 13.21
N ASP A 38 7.01 7.42 12.64
CA ASP A 38 7.55 7.48 11.27
C ASP A 38 6.45 7.18 10.23
N ARG A 39 5.37 7.99 10.26
CA ARG A 39 4.11 7.77 9.53
C ARG A 39 4.01 8.69 8.32
N PHE A 40 4.63 8.29 7.22
CA PHE A 40 4.54 8.99 5.94
C PHE A 40 3.73 8.15 4.93
N VAL A 41 2.40 8.31 4.97
CA VAL A 41 1.47 7.53 4.14
C VAL A 41 0.55 8.46 3.36
N VAL A 42 0.37 8.20 2.06
CA VAL A 42 -0.61 8.88 1.21
C VAL A 42 -1.56 7.88 0.56
N VAL A 43 -2.84 8.25 0.48
CA VAL A 43 -3.86 7.48 -0.23
C VAL A 43 -4.31 8.26 -1.46
N GLY A 44 -4.04 7.72 -2.64
CA GLY A 44 -4.49 8.24 -3.93
C GLY A 44 -5.74 7.51 -4.40
N GLU A 45 -6.79 8.26 -4.69
CA GLU A 45 -7.99 7.73 -5.32
C GLU A 45 -7.95 7.98 -6.83
N HIS A 46 -8.30 6.95 -7.59
CA HIS A 46 -8.26 6.97 -9.05
C HIS A 46 -9.60 6.59 -9.64
N THR A 47 -9.93 7.15 -10.80
CA THR A 47 -11.03 6.63 -11.61
C THR A 47 -10.62 5.28 -12.23
N ALA A 48 -11.58 4.50 -12.71
CA ALA A 48 -11.31 3.19 -13.30
C ALA A 48 -10.40 3.27 -14.53
N GLU A 49 -10.47 4.39 -15.26
CA GLU A 49 -9.66 4.68 -16.45
C GLU A 49 -8.21 5.03 -16.10
N ASN A 50 -7.95 5.48 -14.87
CA ASN A 50 -6.62 5.91 -14.40
C ASN A 50 -5.91 4.87 -13.53
N LEU A 51 -6.63 3.87 -13.00
CA LEU A 51 -6.05 2.74 -12.27
C LEU A 51 -5.92 1.51 -13.18
N ILE A 52 -4.84 1.48 -13.96
CA ILE A 52 -4.61 0.44 -14.98
C ILE A 52 -3.77 -0.70 -14.41
N TYR A 53 -4.34 -1.90 -14.42
CA TYR A 53 -3.65 -3.14 -14.03
C TYR A 53 -4.23 -4.32 -14.82
N ASP A 54 -3.46 -5.41 -14.94
CA ASP A 54 -3.95 -6.63 -15.57
C ASP A 54 -4.81 -7.44 -14.60
N PHE A 55 -6.11 -7.45 -14.88
CA PHE A 55 -7.13 -8.17 -14.11
C PHE A 55 -6.89 -9.68 -14.05
N LYS A 56 -6.26 -10.27 -15.07
CA LYS A 56 -6.03 -11.71 -15.24
C LYS A 56 -4.57 -12.13 -15.14
N PHE A 57 -3.67 -11.22 -14.73
CA PHE A 57 -2.25 -11.54 -14.64
C PHE A 57 -2.02 -12.78 -13.80
N PHE A 58 -1.28 -13.74 -14.37
CA PHE A 58 -1.01 -15.06 -13.79
C PHE A 58 -2.24 -15.97 -13.61
N GLY A 59 -3.30 -15.76 -14.41
CA GLY A 59 -4.49 -16.61 -14.44
C GLY A 59 -5.47 -16.39 -13.28
N PHE A 60 -5.22 -15.41 -12.42
CA PHE A 60 -6.11 -15.05 -11.31
C PHE A 60 -7.01 -13.88 -11.67
N SER A 61 -8.28 -13.94 -11.27
CA SER A 61 -9.20 -12.79 -11.36
C SER A 61 -9.01 -11.87 -10.14
N ARG A 62 -8.56 -10.64 -10.38
CA ARG A 62 -8.49 -9.61 -9.34
C ARG A 62 -9.87 -8.97 -9.11
N SER A 63 -10.08 -8.31 -7.98
CA SER A 63 -11.30 -7.51 -7.78
C SER A 63 -11.14 -6.13 -8.43
N PRO A 64 -12.22 -5.47 -8.88
CA PRO A 64 -12.21 -4.04 -9.21
C PRO A 64 -11.68 -3.15 -8.06
N ASP A 65 -11.77 -3.63 -6.82
CA ASP A 65 -11.25 -3.00 -5.61
C ASP A 65 -9.74 -3.24 -5.38
N CYS A 66 -8.99 -3.54 -6.44
CA CYS A 66 -7.54 -3.72 -6.37
C CYS A 66 -6.85 -2.47 -5.81
N MET A 67 -5.78 -2.69 -5.04
CA MET A 67 -4.93 -1.62 -4.51
C MET A 67 -3.49 -1.87 -4.95
N LEU A 68 -2.81 -0.79 -5.32
CA LEU A 68 -1.37 -0.80 -5.58
C LEU A 68 -0.68 -0.09 -4.40
N ILE A 69 0.26 -0.79 -3.77
CA ILE A 69 0.98 -0.26 -2.62
C ILE A 69 2.46 -0.19 -3.00
N GLN A 70 2.99 1.03 -3.02
CA GLN A 70 4.42 1.28 -3.17
C GLN A 70 4.98 1.74 -1.84
N VAL A 71 6.06 1.09 -1.38
CA VAL A 71 6.81 1.51 -0.20
C VAL A 71 8.25 1.81 -0.59
N THR A 72 8.68 3.04 -0.32
CA THR A 72 10.06 3.49 -0.52
C THR A 72 10.75 3.58 0.83
N SER A 73 11.94 2.99 0.99
CA SER A 73 12.75 3.04 2.23
C SER A 73 14.17 3.49 1.93
N THR A 74 14.84 4.11 2.91
CA THR A 74 16.15 4.78 2.76
C THR A 74 17.35 3.84 2.58
N VAL A 75 17.24 2.59 3.04
CA VAL A 75 18.27 1.54 2.85
C VAL A 75 17.55 0.25 2.47
N GLY A 76 18.17 -0.55 1.60
CA GLY A 76 17.57 -1.76 1.06
C GLY A 76 17.29 -2.78 2.17
N ASN A 77 16.00 -2.93 2.53
CA ASN A 77 15.55 -4.02 3.39
C ASN A 77 16.07 -5.36 2.85
N GLU A 78 16.46 -6.25 3.75
CA GLU A 78 16.82 -7.62 3.40
C GLU A 78 15.67 -8.30 2.66
N ARG A 79 16.01 -9.30 1.83
CA ARG A 79 15.00 -10.02 1.04
C ARG A 79 13.89 -10.54 1.94
N GLU A 80 14.23 -11.16 3.06
CA GLU A 80 13.24 -11.73 3.98
C GLU A 80 12.30 -10.67 4.55
N THR A 81 12.83 -9.52 4.95
CA THR A 81 12.01 -8.38 5.41
C THR A 81 11.04 -7.88 4.34
N LYS A 82 11.47 -7.86 3.07
CA LYS A 82 10.60 -7.48 1.93
C LYS A 82 9.51 -8.50 1.64
N PHE A 83 9.76 -9.79 1.88
CA PHE A 83 8.76 -10.85 1.72
C PHE A 83 7.79 -10.92 2.89
N ALA A 84 8.25 -10.56 4.09
CA ALA A 84 7.42 -10.53 5.29
C ALA A 84 6.43 -9.36 5.30
N PHE A 85 6.83 -8.21 4.73
CA PHE A 85 6.01 -7.01 4.57
C PHE A 85 4.92 -7.22 3.52
#